data_AF-A0A1I4F9R5-F1
#
_entry.id   AF-A0A1I4F9R5-F1
#
_cell.length_a   1.000
_cell.length_b   1.000
_cell.length_c   1.000
_cell.angle_alpha   90.00
_cell.angle_beta   90.00
_cell.angle_gamma   90.00
#
_symmetry.space_group_name_H-M   'P 1'
#
loop_
_entity.id
_entity.type
_entity.pdbx_description
1 polymer ?
#
loop_
_entity_poly.entity_id
_entity_poly.type
_entity_poly.pdbx_seq_one_letter_code
_entity_poly.pdbx_strand_id
1 'polypeptide(L)' 'MTTLPADLLPEIDRRITAAHSALGTARTGFTEYPTGEALTECETAEATLNELLELRFALTRGVGGAHSRALARARAA' A
#
# COMPACT_ATOMS: atom_id res chain seq x y z
N MET A 1 7.16 15.64 -19.36
CA MET A 1 7.48 15.32 -17.95
C MET A 1 6.23 15.63 -17.14
N THR A 2 5.51 14.60 -16.68
CA THR A 2 4.28 14.80 -15.92
C THR A 2 4.67 15.06 -14.47
N THR A 3 4.57 16.32 -14.04
CA THR A 3 4.83 16.71 -12.65
C THR A 3 3.81 16.00 -11.77
N LEU A 4 4.28 15.15 -10.86
CA LEU A 4 3.42 14.53 -9.86
C LEU A 4 2.88 15.64 -8.93
N PRO A 5 1.64 15.51 -8.41
CA PRO A 5 1.13 16.45 -7.42
C PRO A 5 2.10 16.49 -6.24
N ALA A 6 2.48 17.69 -5.78
CA ALA A 6 3.44 17.86 -4.67
C ALA A 6 3.00 17.12 -3.40
N ASP A 7 1.69 16.92 -3.23
CA ASP A 7 1.09 16.26 -2.05
C ASP A 7 0.99 14.73 -2.17
N LEU A 8 1.28 14.15 -3.34
CA LEU A 8 1.09 12.70 -3.57
C LEU A 8 2.08 11.84 -2.78
N LEU A 9 3.36 12.24 -2.74
CA LEU A 9 4.40 11.48 -2.03
C LEU A 9 4.20 11.51 -0.51
N PRO A 10 3.99 12.67 0.14
CA PRO A 10 3.67 12.72 1.57
C PRO A 10 2.42 11.93 1.95
N GLU A 11 1.39 11.93 1.10
CA GLU A 11 0.18 11.15 1.33
C GLU A 11 0.43 9.63 1.24
N ILE A 12 1.21 9.19 0.26
CA ILE A 12 1.62 7.78 0.16
C ILE A 12 2.45 7.38 1.38
N ASP A 13 3.36 8.24 1.85
CA ASP A 13 4.14 8.00 3.07
C ASP A 13 3.27 7.82 4.32
N ARG A 14 2.22 8.65 4.47
CA ARG A 14 1.22 8.49 5.55
C ARG A 14 0.47 7.17 5.43
N ARG A 15 0.03 6.80 4.23
CA ARG A 15 -0.68 5.55 3.99
C ARG A 15 0.19 4.32 4.24
N ILE A 16 1.49 4.36 3.88
CA ILE A 16 2.46 3.30 4.21
C ILE A 16 2.54 3.12 5.72
N THR A 17 2.67 4.23 6.46
CA THR A 17 2.77 4.19 7.93
C THR A 17 1.49 3.60 8.55
N ALA A 18 0.32 3.99 8.05
CA ALA A 18 -0.95 3.45 8.51
C ALA A 18 -1.10 1.93 8.21
N ALA A 19 -0.76 1.50 7.00
CA ALA A 19 -0.82 0.09 6.60
C ALA A 19 0.18 -0.77 7.40
N HIS A 20 1.38 -0.26 7.66
CA HIS A 20 2.37 -0.95 8.50
C HIS A 20 1.85 -1.13 9.93
N SER A 21 1.24 -0.11 10.53
CA SER A 21 0.62 -0.22 11.86
C SER A 21 -0.53 -1.23 11.87
N ALA A 22 -1.39 -1.23 10.84
CA ALA A 22 -2.49 -2.18 10.72
C ALA A 22 -1.98 -3.63 10.59
N LEU A 23 -0.92 -3.88 9.81
CA LEU A 23 -0.28 -5.18 9.72
C LEU A 23 0.29 -5.62 11.08
N GLY A 24 0.87 -4.70 11.84
CA GLY A 24 1.32 -4.96 13.21
C GLY A 24 0.17 -5.43 14.11
N THR A 25 -0.96 -4.71 14.09
CA THR A 25 -2.17 -5.08 14.85
C THR A 25 -2.71 -6.45 14.42
N ALA A 26 -2.81 -6.71 13.11
CA ALA A 26 -3.28 -7.99 12.59
C ALA A 26 -2.37 -9.15 13.03
N ARG A 27 -1.04 -8.96 12.97
CA ARG A 27 -0.07 -9.97 13.43
C ARG A 27 -0.13 -10.23 14.92
N THR A 28 -0.32 -9.19 15.75
CA THR A 28 -0.57 -9.37 17.18
C THR A 28 -1.85 -10.16 17.41
N GLY A 29 -2.95 -9.80 16.74
CA GLY A 29 -4.22 -10.52 16.81
C GLY A 29 -4.09 -11.99 16.39
N PHE A 30 -3.39 -12.29 15.31
CA PHE A 30 -3.13 -13.66 14.86
C PHE A 30 -2.25 -14.45 15.84
N THR A 31 -1.28 -13.78 16.48
CA THR A 31 -0.42 -14.42 17.50
C THR A 31 -1.22 -14.83 18.74
N GLU A 32 -2.18 -14.01 19.15
CA GLU A 32 -3.05 -14.27 20.29
C GLU A 32 -4.16 -15.29 19.95
N TYR A 33 -4.73 -15.18 18.75
CA TYR A 33 -5.87 -15.98 18.28
C TYR A 33 -5.65 -16.43 16.82
N PRO A 34 -4.92 -17.54 16.59
CA PRO A 34 -4.59 -17.98 15.23
C PRO A 34 -5.81 -18.62 14.55
N THR A 35 -6.60 -17.79 13.88
CA THR A 35 -7.74 -18.19 13.06
C THR A 35 -7.46 -17.94 11.57
N GLY A 36 -8.22 -18.59 10.69
CA GLY A 36 -8.14 -18.33 9.25
C GLY A 36 -8.55 -16.89 8.88
N GLU A 37 -9.44 -16.28 9.65
CA GLU A 37 -9.83 -14.88 9.50
C GLU A 37 -8.66 -13.94 9.84
N ALA A 38 -8.00 -14.15 10.98
CA ALA A 38 -6.83 -13.37 11.38
C ALA A 38 -5.64 -13.54 10.40
N LEU A 39 -5.47 -14.73 9.81
CA LEU A 39 -4.51 -14.95 8.72
C LEU A 39 -4.87 -14.11 7.49
N THR A 40 -6.14 -14.11 7.09
CA THR A 40 -6.64 -13.33 5.93
C THR A 40 -6.45 -11.82 6.15
N GLU A 41 -6.68 -11.34 7.38
CA GLU A 41 -6.42 -9.95 7.76
C GLU A 41 -4.92 -9.60 7.63
N CYS A 42 -4.03 -10.48 8.08
CA CYS A 42 -2.59 -10.31 7.91
C CYS A 42 -2.21 -10.23 6.42
N GLU A 43 -2.68 -11.18 5.61
CA GLU A 43 -2.42 -11.22 4.17
C GLU A 43 -2.91 -9.96 3.45
N THR A 44 -4.11 -9.48 3.81
CA THR A 44 -4.71 -8.28 3.23
C THR A 44 -3.91 -7.02 3.60
N ALA A 45 -3.52 -6.90 4.87
CA ALA A 45 -2.71 -5.78 5.34
C ALA A 45 -1.31 -5.78 4.70
N GLU A 46 -0.71 -6.96 4.52
CA GLU A 46 0.59 -7.13 3.88
C GLU A 46 0.54 -6.79 2.38
N ALA A 47 -0.49 -7.25 1.66
CA ALA A 47 -0.72 -6.89 0.26
C ALA A 47 -0.85 -5.37 0.08
N THR A 48 -1.65 -4.73 0.94
CA THR A 48 -1.85 -3.27 0.91
C THR A 48 -0.54 -2.50 1.13
N LEU A 49 0.28 -2.95 2.09
CA LEU A 49 1.57 -2.33 2.37
C LEU A 49 2.53 -2.48 1.16
N ASN A 50 2.58 -3.67 0.57
CA ASN A 50 3.43 -3.94 -0.60
C ASN A 50 3.05 -3.06 -1.79
N GLU A 51 1.76 -2.93 -2.12
CA GLU A 51 1.28 -2.06 -3.19
C GLU A 51 1.70 -0.60 -2.99
N LEU A 52 1.63 -0.10 -1.75
CA LEU A 52 2.01 1.27 -1.43
C LEU A 52 3.54 1.48 -1.54
N LEU A 53 4.34 0.50 -1.11
CA LEU A 53 5.79 0.54 -1.23
C LEU A 53 6.22 0.49 -2.71
N GLU A 54 5.59 -0.36 -3.52
CA GLU A 54 5.83 -0.44 -4.95
C GLU A 54 5.45 0.87 -5.66
N LEU A 55 4.28 1.43 -5.34
CA LEU A 55 3.84 2.71 -5.87
C LEU A 55 4.85 3.81 -5.52
N ARG A 56 5.28 3.87 -4.26
CA ARG A 56 6.26 4.86 -3.82
C ARG A 56 7.60 4.69 -4.54
N PHE A 57 8.08 3.46 -4.65
CA PHE A 57 9.30 3.16 -5.39
C PHE A 57 9.21 3.60 -6.85
N ALA A 58 8.09 3.33 -7.52
CA ALA A 58 7.85 3.71 -8.90
C ALA A 58 7.87 5.25 -9.07
N LEU A 59 7.27 5.99 -8.14
CA LEU A 59 7.26 7.46 -8.16
C LEU A 59 8.65 8.05 -7.96
N THR A 60 9.44 7.52 -7.01
CA THR A 60 10.82 7.99 -6.76
C THR A 60 11.76 7.68 -7.92
N ARG A 61 11.57 6.55 -8.62
CA ARG A 61 12.45 6.12 -9.73
C ARG A 61 12.03 6.69 -11.09
N GLY A 62 10.96 7.48 -11.17
CA GLY A 62 10.43 8.00 -12.44
C GLY A 62 9.78 6.94 -13.34
N VAL A 63 9.58 5.71 -12.85
CA VAL A 63 8.84 4.63 -13.52
C VAL A 63 7.32 4.78 -13.33
N GLY A 64 6.91 5.67 -12.42
CA GLY A 64 5.51 5.95 -12.04
C GLY A 64 4.59 6.33 -13.20
N GLY A 65 5.11 6.83 -14.32
CA GLY A 65 4.28 7.15 -15.48
C GLY A 65 3.50 5.96 -16.04
N ALA A 66 4.07 4.74 -16.02
CA ALA A 66 3.38 3.54 -16.51
C ALA A 66 2.42 2.94 -15.46
N HIS A 67 2.86 2.87 -14.20
CA HIS A 67 2.12 2.23 -13.12
C HIS A 67 0.94 3.07 -12.61
N SER A 68 1.10 4.40 -12.53
CA SER A 68 0.01 5.32 -12.17
C SER A 68 -1.12 5.33 -13.21
N ARG A 69 -0.82 5.10 -14.50
CA ARG A 69 -1.84 4.95 -15.56
C ARG A 69 -2.61 3.63 -15.43
N ALA A 70 -1.93 2.56 -15.02
CA ALA A 70 -2.57 1.26 -14.78
C ALA A 70 -3.52 1.32 -13.57
N LEU A 71 -3.09 1.93 -12.48
CA LEU A 71 -3.89 2.11 -11.26
C LEU A 71 -5.11 3.04 -11.49
N ALA A 72 -4.93 4.11 -12.27
CA ALA A 72 -6.04 5.01 -12.65
C ALA A 72 -7.10 4.31 -13.52
N ARG A 73 -6.69 3.38 -14.41
CA ARG A 73 -7.61 2.56 -15.19
C ARG A 73 -8.35 1.53 -14.33
N ALA A 74 -7.66 0.88 -13.41
CA ALA A 74 -8.25 -0.12 -12.52
C ALA A 74 -9.33 0.46 -11.57
N ARG A 75 -9.30 1.77 -11.30
CA ARG A 75 -10.31 2.47 -10.47
C ARG A 75 -11.48 3.07 -11.26
N ALA A 76 -11.41 3.08 -12.60
CA ALA A 76 -12.46 3.62 -13.47
C ALA A 76 -13.31 2.52 -14.14
N ALA A 77 -13.01 1.26 -13.85
CA ALA A 77 -13.73 0.06 -14.28
C ALA A 77 -14.45 -0.55 -13.08
#